data_AF-A0A941ZV42-F1
#
_entry.id   AF-A0A941ZV42-F1
#
_cell.length_a   1.000
_cell.length_b   1.000
_cell.length_c   1.000
_cell.angle_alpha   90.00
_cell.angle_beta   90.00
_cell.angle_gamma   90.00
#
_symmetry.space_group_name_H-M   'P 1'
#
loop_
_entity.id
_entity.type
_entity.pdbx_description
1 polymer ?
#
loop_
_entity_poly.entity_id
_entity_poly.type
_entity_poly.pdbx_seq_one_letter_code
_entity_poly.pdbx_strand_id
1 'polypeptide(L)'
;MDTRKRRERLHQAALAAPVGMAMRARPAAAPAAMPSWPQRVSFCAPGMQPDRGGECVSTLCAPRSHPLADRTQNLRLADYESRVQARFDDIVPTLKRISALQHEADFETRAQQIARESLGFALDETVLADAWITSLDMRSLYGSSVLNTFRVLAQEAAAQQDGHAEAEAMVRFFIDCGFHEVDVSACADGRLKGLLHYILRLPQQAVRRHKSYAGTLFDVELNVKQWTETELRRFR
;
A
#
# COMPACT_ATOMS: atom_id res chain seq x y z
N MET A 1 48.24 -2.05 -1.78
CA MET A 1 47.06 -1.16 -1.65
C MET A 1 45.92 -2.04 -1.17
N ASP A 2 45.68 -2.04 0.14
CA ASP A 2 44.95 -3.10 0.85
C ASP A 2 43.42 -2.88 0.78
N THR A 3 42.73 -3.76 0.05
CA THR A 3 41.29 -3.65 -0.28
C THR A 3 40.36 -4.15 0.84
N ARG A 4 40.90 -4.70 1.95
CA ARG A 4 40.08 -5.21 3.07
C ARG A 4 39.54 -4.11 3.99
N LYS A 5 40.22 -2.95 4.09
CA LYS A 5 39.82 -1.84 4.97
C LYS A 5 38.78 -0.87 4.38
N ARG A 6 38.19 -1.18 3.22
CA ARG A 6 37.17 -0.33 2.56
C ARG A 6 35.74 -0.65 3.04
N ARG A 7 35.45 -1.92 3.40
CA ARG A 7 34.13 -2.32 3.96
C ARG A 7 33.93 -1.82 5.39
N GLU A 8 34.99 -1.79 6.20
CA GLU A 8 34.90 -1.32 7.60
C GLU A 8 34.61 0.18 7.70
N ARG A 9 35.16 0.99 6.77
CA ARG A 9 34.88 2.44 6.71
C ARG A 9 33.48 2.80 6.22
N LEU A 10 32.82 1.92 5.45
CA LEU A 10 31.43 2.11 5.04
C LEU A 10 30.43 1.69 6.13
N HIS A 11 30.80 0.75 7.01
CA HIS A 11 29.96 0.35 8.13
C HIS A 11 30.02 1.29 9.35
N GLN A 12 31.10 2.05 9.52
CA GLN A 12 31.23 3.03 10.62
C GLN A 12 30.45 4.34 10.39
N ALA A 13 29.98 4.61 9.18
CA ALA A 13 29.17 5.80 8.87
C ALA A 13 27.65 5.57 9.01
N ALA A 14 27.22 4.36 9.39
CA ALA A 14 25.80 3.97 9.41
C ALA A 14 25.23 3.76 10.83
N LEU A 15 25.81 4.41 11.84
CA LEU A 15 25.28 4.40 13.20
C LEU A 15 25.16 5.83 13.74
N ALA A 16 23.98 6.42 13.57
CA ALA A 16 23.23 7.16 14.60
C ALA A 16 22.19 8.09 13.98
N ALA A 17 20.92 7.69 14.03
CA ALA A 17 19.85 8.60 14.41
C ALA A 17 18.69 7.77 15.00
N PRO A 18 18.38 7.91 16.29
CA PRO A 18 17.20 7.29 16.88
C PRO A 18 15.94 7.97 16.34
N VAL A 19 15.07 7.21 15.69
CA VAL A 19 13.73 7.66 15.32
C VAL A 19 12.85 7.53 16.57
N GLY A 20 12.63 8.65 17.26
CA GLY A 20 11.68 8.74 18.35
C GLY A 20 12.01 9.83 19.38
N MET A 21 11.07 10.77 19.52
CA MET A 21 10.88 11.69 20.65
C MET A 21 11.87 12.86 20.83
N ALA A 22 11.45 14.04 20.35
CA ALA A 22 11.66 15.30 21.05
C ALA A 22 10.68 16.38 20.53
N MET A 23 9.39 16.26 20.84
CA MET A 23 8.54 17.45 20.86
C MET A 23 8.87 18.23 22.13
N ARG A 24 9.79 19.19 22.03
CA ARG A 24 9.87 20.27 23.01
C ARG A 24 8.73 21.23 22.73
N ALA A 25 7.78 21.28 23.66
CA ALA A 25 6.77 22.34 23.69
C ALA A 25 7.48 23.70 23.77
N ARG A 26 7.25 24.55 22.78
CA ARG A 26 7.67 25.95 22.79
C ARG A 26 6.74 26.70 23.76
N PRO A 27 7.23 27.56 24.66
CA PRO A 27 6.35 28.28 25.57
C PRO A 27 5.40 29.19 24.77
N ALA A 28 4.16 29.26 25.24
CA ALA A 28 3.13 30.13 24.70
C ALA A 28 3.55 31.59 24.93
N ALA A 29 4.08 32.23 23.88
CA ALA A 29 4.16 33.68 23.84
C ALA A 29 2.74 34.21 23.60
N ALA A 30 2.25 35.02 24.53
CA ALA A 30 0.98 35.74 24.40
C ALA A 30 0.93 36.50 23.05
N PRO A 31 -0.24 36.60 22.40
CA PRO A 31 -0.34 37.26 21.11
C PRO A 31 -0.08 38.75 21.30
N ALA A 32 1.04 39.23 20.77
CA ALA A 32 1.17 40.66 20.51
C ALA A 32 0.06 41.02 19.50
N ALA A 33 -0.88 41.85 19.95
CA ALA A 33 -1.94 42.39 19.11
C ALA A 33 -1.30 43.21 17.99
N MET A 34 -1.09 42.56 16.85
CA MET A 34 -0.74 43.24 15.61
C MET A 34 -1.97 44.05 15.16
N PRO A 35 -1.79 45.28 14.64
CA PRO A 35 -2.90 46.05 14.12
C PRO A 35 -3.62 45.25 13.03
N SER A 36 -4.95 45.29 13.03
CA SER A 36 -5.80 44.60 12.05
C SER A 36 -5.55 45.16 10.66
N TRP A 37 -4.54 44.62 9.97
CA TRP A 37 -4.39 44.78 8.54
C TRP A 37 -5.64 44.17 7.89
N PRO A 38 -6.24 44.84 6.88
CA PRO A 38 -7.35 44.25 6.16
C PRO A 38 -6.91 42.86 5.67
N GLN A 39 -7.67 41.83 6.05
CA GLN A 39 -7.40 40.46 5.62
C GLN A 39 -7.27 40.49 4.10
N ARG A 40 -6.04 40.34 3.60
CA ARG A 40 -5.84 40.16 2.16
C ARG A 40 -6.61 38.90 1.81
N VAL A 41 -7.70 39.08 1.06
CA VAL A 41 -8.21 38.03 0.17
C VAL A 41 -6.99 37.47 -0.53
N SER A 42 -6.73 36.18 -0.33
CA SER A 42 -5.56 35.44 -0.79
C SER A 42 -5.30 35.73 -2.27
N PHE A 43 -4.47 36.74 -2.53
CA PHE A 43 -4.17 37.17 -3.89
C PHE A 43 -3.06 36.26 -4.39
N CYS A 44 -3.46 35.09 -4.88
CA CYS A 44 -2.55 34.24 -5.60
C CYS A 44 -2.07 34.97 -6.86
N ALA A 45 -0.79 34.78 -7.21
CA ALA A 45 -0.23 35.37 -8.41
C ALA A 45 -1.05 34.96 -9.65
N PRO A 46 -1.13 35.78 -10.71
CA PRO A 46 -1.82 35.40 -11.94
C PRO A 46 -1.34 34.02 -12.44
N GLY A 47 -2.28 33.10 -12.62
CA GLY A 47 -1.96 31.70 -12.93
C GLY A 47 -1.74 30.80 -11.71
N MET A 48 -2.15 31.22 -10.51
CA MET A 48 -2.20 30.41 -9.29
C MET A 48 -3.57 30.56 -8.59
N GLN A 49 -4.03 29.51 -7.92
CA GLN A 49 -5.25 29.47 -7.10
C GLN A 49 -4.94 28.86 -5.73
N PRO A 50 -5.64 29.26 -4.66
CA PRO A 50 -5.48 28.62 -3.36
C PRO A 50 -5.98 27.18 -3.41
N ASP A 51 -5.21 26.25 -2.89
CA ASP A 51 -5.62 24.86 -2.68
C ASP A 51 -6.52 24.72 -1.44
N ARG A 52 -6.93 23.49 -1.09
CA ARG A 52 -7.76 23.24 0.10
C ARG A 52 -7.07 23.61 1.43
N GLY A 53 -5.74 23.72 1.44
CA GLY A 53 -4.93 24.17 2.57
C GLY A 53 -4.65 25.67 2.60
N GLY A 54 -5.11 26.43 1.59
CA GLY A 54 -4.88 27.87 1.48
C GLY A 54 -3.53 28.25 0.86
N GLU A 55 -2.77 27.29 0.34
CA GLU A 55 -1.53 27.55 -0.39
C GLU A 55 -1.81 27.88 -1.85
N CYS A 56 -1.16 28.92 -2.39
CA CYS A 56 -1.30 29.25 -3.81
C CYS A 56 -0.57 28.20 -4.67
N VAL A 57 -1.33 27.37 -5.37
CA VAL A 57 -0.85 26.40 -6.36
C VAL A 57 -1.10 26.92 -7.77
N SER A 58 -0.25 26.57 -8.74
CA SER A 58 -0.48 26.96 -10.14
C SER A 58 -1.88 26.56 -10.60
N THR A 59 -2.57 27.38 -11.40
CA THR A 59 -3.83 27.01 -12.06
C THR A 59 -3.66 25.83 -13.03
N LEU A 60 -2.43 25.54 -13.45
CA LEU A 60 -2.07 24.32 -14.16
C LEU A 60 -2.04 23.09 -13.23
N CYS A 61 -1.82 23.32 -11.94
CA CYS A 61 -1.87 22.34 -10.85
C CYS A 61 -3.18 22.39 -10.06
N ALA A 62 -4.12 23.29 -10.41
CA ALA A 62 -5.44 23.29 -9.84
C ALA A 62 -6.08 21.94 -10.17
N PRO A 63 -6.61 21.20 -9.18
CA PRO A 63 -7.14 19.87 -9.40
C PRO A 63 -8.36 19.95 -10.33
N ARG A 64 -8.11 19.77 -11.61
CA ARG A 64 -9.13 19.70 -12.65
C ARG A 64 -9.38 18.24 -12.95
N SER A 65 -10.60 17.78 -12.70
CA SER A 65 -11.01 16.45 -13.16
C SER A 65 -11.03 16.45 -14.69
N HIS A 66 -10.30 15.53 -15.31
CA HIS A 66 -10.34 15.36 -16.76
C HIS A 66 -11.75 14.94 -17.21
N PRO A 67 -12.29 15.42 -18.34
CA PRO A 67 -13.64 15.05 -18.81
C PRO A 67 -13.84 13.55 -19.03
N LEU A 68 -12.77 12.83 -19.42
CA LEU A 68 -12.78 11.38 -19.60
C LEU A 68 -12.51 10.58 -18.31
N ALA A 69 -12.37 11.25 -17.15
CA ALA A 69 -12.11 10.55 -15.90
C ALA A 69 -13.38 9.82 -15.43
N ASP A 70 -13.30 8.50 -15.30
CA ASP A 70 -14.34 7.72 -14.64
C ASP A 70 -14.29 7.96 -13.12
N ARG A 71 -15.15 8.87 -12.66
CA ARG A 71 -15.23 9.23 -11.23
C ARG A 71 -15.75 8.09 -10.38
N THR A 72 -16.69 7.30 -10.89
CA THR A 72 -17.30 6.19 -10.15
C THR A 72 -16.27 5.09 -9.93
N GLN A 73 -15.51 4.73 -10.97
CA GLN A 73 -14.43 3.75 -10.85
C GLN A 73 -13.30 4.26 -9.94
N ASN A 74 -12.93 5.55 -10.05
CA ASN A 74 -11.93 6.14 -9.16
C ASN A 74 -12.31 6.06 -7.68
N LEU A 75 -13.58 6.33 -7.35
CA LEU A 75 -14.07 6.22 -5.97
C LEU A 75 -13.99 4.77 -5.46
N ARG A 76 -14.35 3.79 -6.30
CA ARG A 76 -14.24 2.36 -5.95
C ARG A 76 -12.80 1.94 -5.70
N LEU A 77 -11.87 2.37 -6.56
CA LEU A 77 -10.45 2.06 -6.40
C LEU A 77 -9.86 2.72 -5.15
N ALA A 78 -10.20 3.98 -4.89
CA ALA A 78 -9.74 4.70 -3.70
C ALA A 78 -10.28 4.07 -2.39
N ASP A 79 -11.54 3.65 -2.39
CA ASP A 79 -12.14 2.90 -1.26
C ASP A 79 -11.42 1.58 -1.03
N TYR A 80 -11.17 0.81 -2.09
CA TYR A 80 -10.44 -0.47 -1.98
C TYR A 80 -9.01 -0.27 -1.45
N GLU A 81 -8.27 0.72 -1.97
CA GLU A 81 -6.93 1.08 -1.48
C GLU A 81 -6.96 1.43 0.00
N SER A 82 -7.87 2.33 0.40
CA SER A 82 -7.99 2.80 1.79
C SER A 82 -8.33 1.65 2.73
N ARG A 83 -9.24 0.75 2.33
CA ARG A 83 -9.61 -0.42 3.13
C ARG A 83 -8.44 -1.37 3.30
N VAL A 84 -7.72 -1.71 2.22
CA VAL A 84 -6.57 -2.60 2.29
C VAL A 84 -5.47 -2.01 3.17
N GLN A 85 -5.16 -0.73 2.99
CA GLN A 85 -4.15 -0.04 3.78
C GLN A 85 -4.52 -0.02 5.27
N ALA A 86 -5.76 0.36 5.60
CA ALA A 86 -6.23 0.41 6.98
C ALA A 86 -6.05 -0.93 7.71
N ARG A 87 -6.37 -2.06 7.05
CA ARG A 87 -6.20 -3.40 7.64
C ARG A 87 -4.76 -3.70 8.07
N PHE A 88 -3.77 -3.26 7.31
CA PHE A 88 -2.37 -3.43 7.69
C PHE A 88 -1.92 -2.39 8.73
N ASP A 89 -2.39 -1.15 8.62
CA ASP A 89 -2.08 -0.07 9.56
C ASP A 89 -2.60 -0.38 10.97
N ASP A 90 -3.71 -1.11 11.10
CA ASP A 90 -4.31 -1.52 12.37
C ASP A 90 -3.48 -2.56 13.15
N ILE A 91 -2.58 -3.30 12.48
CA ILE A 91 -1.81 -4.39 13.12
C ILE A 91 -0.92 -3.85 14.23
N VAL A 92 -0.09 -2.84 13.94
CA VAL A 92 0.91 -2.36 14.90
C VAL A 92 0.28 -1.71 16.14
N PRO A 93 -0.72 -0.80 16.02
CA PRO A 93 -1.42 -0.26 17.17
C PRO A 93 -2.10 -1.35 18.02
N THR A 94 -2.73 -2.33 17.38
CA THR A 94 -3.40 -3.43 18.08
C THR A 94 -2.41 -4.26 18.89
N LEU A 95 -1.29 -4.67 18.28
CA LEU A 95 -0.27 -5.46 18.99
C LEU A 95 0.39 -4.66 20.12
N LYS A 96 0.60 -3.35 19.96
CA LYS A 96 1.05 -2.48 21.06
C LYS A 96 0.06 -2.47 22.21
N ARG A 97 -1.24 -2.34 21.93
CA ARG A 97 -2.29 -2.39 22.95
C ARG A 97 -2.30 -3.73 23.69
N ILE A 98 -2.14 -4.84 22.97
CA ILE A 98 -2.07 -6.18 23.57
C ILE A 98 -0.82 -6.31 24.46
N SER A 99 0.35 -5.90 23.98
CA SER A 99 1.59 -5.99 24.76
C SER A 99 1.54 -5.23 26.09
N ALA A 100 0.75 -4.15 26.18
CA ALA A 100 0.59 -3.38 27.41
C ALA A 100 -0.17 -4.14 28.51
N LEU A 101 -0.92 -5.19 28.15
CA LEU A 101 -1.76 -5.98 29.06
C LEU A 101 -1.11 -7.31 29.48
N GLN A 102 0.14 -7.58 29.06
CA GLN A 102 0.79 -8.90 29.18
C GLN A 102 0.89 -9.47 30.61
N HIS A 103 0.74 -8.64 31.64
CA HIS A 103 0.83 -9.02 33.05
C HIS A 103 -0.53 -9.07 33.78
N GLU A 104 -1.64 -8.88 33.06
CA GLU A 104 -2.99 -9.00 33.62
C GLU A 104 -3.40 -10.47 33.77
N ALA A 105 -4.22 -10.78 34.77
CA ALA A 105 -4.65 -12.15 35.07
C ALA A 105 -5.56 -12.75 33.97
N ASP A 106 -6.24 -11.91 33.21
CA ASP A 106 -7.13 -12.25 32.10
C ASP A 106 -6.51 -11.97 30.72
N PHE A 107 -5.18 -11.83 30.65
CA PHE A 107 -4.44 -11.40 29.47
C PHE A 107 -4.84 -12.13 28.18
N GLU A 108 -4.85 -13.46 28.17
CA GLU A 108 -5.15 -14.24 26.96
C GLU A 108 -6.55 -13.94 26.42
N THR A 109 -7.55 -13.89 27.30
CA THR A 109 -8.94 -13.61 26.93
C THR A 109 -9.07 -12.20 26.37
N ARG A 110 -8.45 -11.24 27.05
CA ARG A 110 -8.50 -9.82 26.67
C ARG A 110 -7.72 -9.55 25.38
N ALA A 111 -6.57 -10.18 25.18
CA ALA A 111 -5.78 -10.13 23.95
C ALA A 111 -6.57 -10.67 22.76
N GLN A 112 -7.23 -11.82 22.93
CA GLN A 112 -8.07 -12.41 21.88
C GLN A 112 -9.28 -11.54 21.55
N GLN A 113 -9.91 -10.93 22.56
CA GLN A 113 -11.01 -9.99 22.34
C GLN A 113 -10.55 -8.78 21.50
N ILE A 114 -9.44 -8.15 21.90
CA ILE A 114 -8.87 -6.99 21.19
C ILE A 114 -8.52 -7.35 19.74
N ALA A 115 -7.92 -8.52 19.51
CA ALA A 115 -7.56 -8.99 18.18
C ALA A 115 -8.79 -9.23 17.29
N ARG A 116 -9.85 -9.87 17.82
CA ARG A 116 -11.09 -10.10 17.08
C ARG A 116 -11.80 -8.78 16.74
N GLU A 117 -11.84 -7.85 17.69
CA GLU A 117 -12.47 -6.54 17.48
C GLU A 117 -11.71 -5.68 16.47
N SER A 118 -10.38 -5.67 16.54
CA SER A 118 -9.56 -4.73 15.73
C SER A 118 -9.12 -5.35 14.40
N LEU A 119 -8.73 -6.63 14.39
CA LEU A 119 -8.17 -7.32 13.22
C LEU A 119 -9.16 -8.27 12.56
N GLY A 120 -10.23 -8.66 13.25
CA GLY A 120 -11.24 -9.59 12.73
C GLY A 120 -10.84 -11.07 12.79
N PHE A 121 -9.75 -11.41 13.48
CA PHE A 121 -9.28 -12.79 13.67
C PHE A 121 -8.64 -13.01 15.04
N ALA A 122 -8.51 -14.28 15.43
CA ALA A 122 -7.82 -14.69 16.65
C ALA A 122 -6.29 -14.76 16.44
N LEU A 123 -5.54 -14.47 17.50
CA LEU A 123 -4.09 -14.67 17.54
C LEU A 123 -3.75 -16.11 17.94
N ASP A 124 -2.49 -16.49 17.73
CA ASP A 124 -1.98 -17.81 18.12
C ASP A 124 -2.03 -17.97 19.65
N GLU A 125 -2.83 -18.94 20.11
CA GLU A 125 -3.05 -19.22 21.53
C GLU A 125 -1.75 -19.65 22.23
N THR A 126 -0.87 -20.37 21.53
CA THR A 126 0.40 -20.83 22.11
C THR A 126 1.32 -19.66 22.44
N VAL A 127 1.38 -18.66 21.55
CA VAL A 127 2.19 -17.45 21.74
C VAL A 127 1.64 -16.58 22.87
N LEU A 128 0.31 -16.55 23.07
CA LEU A 128 -0.31 -15.84 24.18
C LEU A 128 -0.11 -16.56 25.51
N ALA A 129 -0.25 -17.89 25.53
CA ALA A 129 -0.08 -18.71 26.73
C ALA A 129 1.37 -18.70 27.25
N ASP A 130 2.37 -18.59 26.38
CA ASP A 130 3.79 -18.55 26.80
C ASP A 130 4.22 -17.18 27.39
N ALA A 131 3.37 -16.16 27.27
CA ALA A 131 3.68 -14.77 27.63
C ALA A 131 3.72 -14.48 29.13
N TRP A 132 3.24 -15.39 29.99
CA TRP A 132 3.39 -15.24 31.44
C TRP A 132 4.75 -15.75 31.94
N ILE A 133 5.38 -16.69 31.21
CA ILE A 133 6.71 -17.26 31.53
C ILE A 133 7.81 -16.39 30.91
N THR A 134 7.57 -15.91 29.68
CA THR A 134 8.54 -15.17 28.87
C THR A 134 7.96 -13.85 28.37
N SER A 135 8.79 -12.98 27.78
CA SER A 135 8.25 -11.80 27.08
C SER A 135 7.40 -12.22 25.89
N LEU A 136 6.26 -11.56 25.67
CA LEU A 136 5.39 -11.79 24.52
C LEU A 136 6.18 -11.75 23.19
N ASP A 137 6.09 -12.80 22.37
CA ASP A 137 6.78 -12.85 21.07
C ASP A 137 6.09 -11.97 20.02
N MET A 138 6.43 -10.68 20.06
CA MET A 138 5.93 -9.67 19.13
C MET A 138 6.30 -9.95 17.68
N ARG A 139 7.39 -10.67 17.41
CA ARG A 139 7.82 -10.98 16.04
C ARG A 139 6.88 -12.03 15.44
N SER A 140 6.60 -13.09 16.19
CA SER A 140 5.66 -14.13 15.77
C SER A 140 4.26 -13.56 15.60
N LEU A 141 3.77 -12.78 16.57
CA LEU A 141 2.45 -12.13 16.49
C LEU A 141 2.32 -11.20 15.30
N TYR A 142 3.34 -10.37 15.02
CA TYR A 142 3.32 -9.50 13.85
C TYR A 142 3.30 -10.29 12.55
N GLY A 143 4.17 -11.30 12.41
CA GLY A 143 4.24 -12.14 11.21
C GLY A 143 2.92 -12.88 10.94
N SER A 144 2.34 -13.50 11.96
CA SER A 144 1.07 -14.21 11.85
C SER A 144 -0.10 -13.27 11.56
N SER A 145 -0.09 -12.06 12.12
CA SER A 145 -1.11 -11.03 11.84
C SER A 145 -1.06 -10.53 10.41
N VAL A 146 0.14 -10.27 9.87
CA VAL A 146 0.33 -9.87 8.46
C VAL A 146 -0.16 -10.97 7.51
N LEU A 147 0.20 -12.23 7.77
CA LEU A 147 -0.23 -13.36 6.95
C LEU A 147 -1.74 -13.59 7.03
N ASN A 148 -2.35 -13.49 8.20
CA ASN A 148 -3.80 -13.60 8.35
C ASN A 148 -4.54 -12.46 7.65
N THR A 149 -4.05 -11.22 7.79
CA THR A 149 -4.60 -10.06 7.08
C THR A 149 -4.54 -10.26 5.57
N PHE A 150 -3.39 -10.69 5.05
CA PHE A 150 -3.25 -11.02 3.64
C PHE A 150 -4.21 -12.12 3.19
N ARG A 151 -4.35 -13.20 3.98
CA ARG A 151 -5.26 -14.31 3.70
C ARG A 151 -6.71 -13.85 3.61
N VAL A 152 -7.18 -13.06 4.58
CA VAL A 152 -8.55 -12.52 4.61
C VAL A 152 -8.79 -11.65 3.38
N LEU A 153 -7.89 -10.71 3.09
CA LEU A 153 -8.00 -9.85 1.91
C LEU A 153 -8.01 -10.63 0.60
N ALA A 154 -7.19 -11.69 0.49
CA ALA A 154 -7.16 -12.56 -0.68
C ALA A 154 -8.48 -13.34 -0.86
N GLN A 155 -9.08 -13.80 0.24
CA GLN A 155 -10.38 -14.49 0.23
C GLN A 155 -11.51 -13.53 -0.16
N GLU A 156 -11.53 -12.31 0.40
CA GLU A 156 -12.49 -11.27 0.03
C GLU A 156 -12.37 -10.90 -1.45
N ALA A 157 -11.13 -10.68 -1.94
CA ALA A 157 -10.88 -10.37 -3.33
C ALA A 157 -11.31 -11.50 -4.27
N ALA A 158 -11.10 -12.77 -3.89
CA ALA A 158 -11.55 -13.92 -4.66
C ALA A 158 -13.09 -14.02 -4.70
N ALA A 159 -13.77 -13.77 -3.58
CA ALA A 159 -15.23 -13.79 -3.50
C ALA A 159 -15.89 -12.66 -4.30
N GLN A 160 -15.20 -11.53 -4.49
CA GLN A 160 -15.69 -10.39 -5.25
C GLN A 160 -15.47 -10.51 -6.77
N GLN A 161 -14.81 -11.57 -7.26
CA GLN A 161 -14.52 -11.73 -8.69
C GLN A 161 -15.74 -12.16 -9.53
N ASP A 162 -16.62 -11.20 -9.83
CA ASP A 162 -17.64 -11.33 -10.90
C ASP A 162 -17.21 -10.64 -12.22
N GLY A 163 -15.92 -10.25 -12.33
CA GLY A 163 -15.36 -9.53 -13.48
C GLY A 163 -15.18 -10.34 -14.77
N HIS A 164 -15.75 -11.55 -14.88
CA HIS A 164 -15.58 -12.40 -16.06
C HIS A 164 -16.11 -11.74 -17.34
N ALA A 165 -17.29 -11.11 -17.27
CA ALA A 165 -17.89 -10.44 -18.42
C ALA A 165 -17.06 -9.22 -18.88
N GLU A 166 -16.52 -8.44 -17.93
CA GLU A 166 -15.63 -7.31 -18.24
C GLU A 166 -14.31 -7.80 -18.85
N ALA A 167 -13.75 -8.89 -18.32
CA ALA A 167 -12.55 -9.50 -18.85
C ALA A 167 -12.76 -10.05 -20.27
N GLU A 168 -13.88 -10.73 -20.54
CA GLU A 168 -14.22 -11.22 -21.87
C GLU A 168 -14.39 -10.08 -22.87
N ALA A 169 -15.10 -9.01 -22.48
CA ALA A 169 -15.24 -7.82 -23.30
C ALA A 169 -13.87 -7.17 -23.61
N MET A 170 -12.97 -7.10 -22.62
CA MET A 170 -11.62 -6.58 -22.80
C MET A 170 -10.78 -7.46 -23.71
N VAL A 171 -10.85 -8.79 -23.57
CA VAL A 171 -10.15 -9.73 -24.46
C VAL A 171 -10.65 -9.56 -25.90
N ARG A 172 -11.96 -9.36 -26.11
CA ARG A 172 -12.50 -9.08 -27.44
C ARG A 172 -11.99 -7.76 -28.00
N PHE A 173 -11.92 -6.71 -27.17
CA PHE A 173 -11.31 -5.44 -27.56
C PHE A 173 -9.82 -5.61 -27.96
N PHE A 174 -9.06 -6.45 -27.26
CA PHE A 174 -7.68 -6.76 -27.67
C PHE A 174 -7.63 -7.44 -29.04
N ILE A 175 -8.52 -8.40 -29.30
CA ILE A 175 -8.62 -9.08 -30.61
C ILE A 175 -8.98 -8.10 -31.71
N ASP A 176 -9.93 -7.19 -31.48
CA ASP A 176 -10.32 -6.14 -32.42
C ASP A 176 -9.13 -5.19 -32.71
N CYS A 177 -8.25 -4.99 -31.74
CA CYS A 177 -6.98 -4.28 -31.89
C CYS A 177 -5.86 -5.10 -32.57
N GLY A 178 -6.08 -6.38 -32.86
CA GLY A 178 -5.10 -7.28 -33.47
C GLY A 178 -4.20 -8.03 -32.48
N PHE A 179 -4.49 -7.99 -31.18
CA PHE A 179 -3.75 -8.71 -30.14
C PHE A 179 -4.53 -9.93 -29.67
N HIS A 180 -3.96 -11.12 -29.84
CA HIS A 180 -4.54 -12.36 -29.30
C HIS A 180 -4.11 -12.65 -27.86
N GLU A 181 -3.10 -11.94 -27.36
CA GLU A 181 -2.69 -11.93 -25.97
C GLU A 181 -1.98 -10.61 -25.64
N VAL A 182 -2.12 -10.17 -24.38
CA VAL A 182 -1.43 -9.01 -23.83
C VAL A 182 -0.71 -9.45 -22.56
N ASP A 183 0.63 -9.41 -22.61
CA ASP A 183 1.51 -9.68 -21.48
C ASP A 183 2.13 -8.37 -20.98
N VAL A 184 2.13 -8.17 -19.66
CA VAL A 184 2.65 -6.94 -19.04
C VAL A 184 3.81 -7.26 -18.11
N SER A 185 4.95 -6.60 -18.32
CA SER A 185 6.11 -6.68 -17.42
C SER A 185 6.42 -5.30 -16.83
N ALA A 186 6.50 -5.22 -15.51
CA ALA A 186 6.74 -3.98 -14.77
C ALA A 186 7.95 -4.08 -13.84
N CYS A 187 8.39 -2.94 -13.30
CA CYS A 187 9.37 -2.95 -12.22
C CYS A 187 8.73 -3.56 -10.95
N ALA A 188 9.50 -4.32 -10.17
CA ALA A 188 9.09 -4.83 -8.85
C ALA A 188 8.94 -3.74 -7.76
N ASP A 189 8.92 -2.47 -8.16
CA ASP A 189 8.62 -1.34 -7.29
C ASP A 189 7.17 -1.43 -6.80
N GLY A 190 6.96 -1.35 -5.49
CA GLY A 190 5.64 -1.44 -4.87
C GLY A 190 4.63 -0.41 -5.39
N ARG A 191 5.09 0.74 -5.88
CA ARG A 191 4.24 1.77 -6.49
C ARG A 191 3.60 1.33 -7.80
N LEU A 192 4.18 0.34 -8.49
CA LEU A 192 3.62 -0.25 -9.70
C LEU A 192 2.73 -1.47 -9.41
N LYS A 193 2.50 -1.84 -8.15
CA LYS A 193 1.63 -2.97 -7.81
C LYS A 193 0.20 -2.78 -8.31
N GLY A 194 -0.26 -1.54 -8.41
CA GLY A 194 -1.55 -1.17 -8.98
C GLY A 194 -1.58 -1.00 -10.51
N LEU A 195 -0.53 -1.39 -11.25
CA LEU A 195 -0.37 -1.06 -12.68
C LEU A 195 -1.60 -1.42 -13.53
N LEU A 196 -2.14 -2.64 -13.40
CA LEU A 196 -3.29 -3.06 -14.22
C LEU A 196 -4.55 -2.27 -13.86
N HIS A 197 -4.97 -2.32 -12.59
CA HIS A 197 -6.27 -1.79 -12.19
C HIS A 197 -6.32 -0.28 -11.98
N TYR A 198 -5.23 0.35 -11.55
CA TYR A 198 -5.21 1.79 -11.23
C TYR A 198 -4.67 2.63 -12.38
N ILE A 199 -3.60 2.17 -13.03
CA ILE A 199 -2.91 2.95 -14.06
C ILE A 199 -3.50 2.64 -15.44
N LEU A 200 -3.54 1.37 -15.83
CA LEU A 200 -3.96 0.95 -17.18
C LEU A 200 -5.47 0.70 -17.30
N ARG A 201 -6.19 0.59 -16.18
CA ARG A 201 -7.63 0.27 -16.13
C ARG A 201 -7.98 -1.03 -16.86
N LEU A 202 -7.10 -2.01 -16.74
CA LEU A 202 -7.30 -3.34 -17.30
C LEU A 202 -7.82 -4.31 -16.23
N PRO A 203 -8.84 -5.13 -16.53
CA PRO A 203 -9.24 -6.24 -15.66
C PRO A 203 -8.11 -7.28 -15.61
N GLN A 204 -7.78 -7.74 -14.41
CA GLN A 204 -6.63 -8.62 -14.17
C GLN A 204 -6.80 -9.97 -14.86
N GLN A 205 -8.04 -10.43 -15.01
CA GLN A 205 -8.37 -11.68 -15.70
C GLN A 205 -8.14 -11.61 -17.21
N ALA A 206 -8.19 -10.41 -17.82
CA ALA A 206 -7.89 -10.25 -19.25
C ALA A 206 -6.38 -10.26 -19.53
N VAL A 207 -5.55 -9.87 -18.56
CA VAL A 207 -4.08 -9.87 -18.66
C VAL A 207 -3.54 -11.10 -17.92
N ARG A 208 -3.56 -12.25 -18.63
CA ARG A 208 -3.18 -13.55 -18.06
C ARG A 208 -1.80 -13.55 -17.43
N ARG A 209 -0.84 -12.84 -18.03
CA ARG A 209 0.55 -12.80 -17.56
C ARG A 209 0.94 -11.36 -17.25
N HIS A 210 0.96 -11.05 -15.97
CA HIS A 210 1.54 -9.82 -15.44
C HIS A 210 2.66 -10.19 -14.48
N LYS A 211 3.89 -9.76 -14.80
CA LYS A 211 5.09 -10.10 -14.04
C LYS A 211 5.83 -8.84 -13.62
N SER A 212 6.59 -8.96 -12.54
CA SER A 212 7.39 -7.86 -12.01
C SER A 212 8.83 -8.29 -11.85
N TYR A 213 9.76 -7.46 -12.35
CA TYR A 213 11.20 -7.70 -12.32
C TYR A 213 11.92 -6.45 -11.82
N ALA A 214 13.04 -6.59 -11.12
CA ALA A 214 13.85 -5.43 -10.76
C ALA A 214 14.32 -4.70 -12.03
N GLY A 215 14.02 -3.40 -12.15
CA GLY A 215 14.37 -2.61 -13.33
C GLY A 215 13.69 -3.03 -14.63
N THR A 216 12.58 -3.79 -14.56
CA THR A 216 11.88 -4.32 -15.74
C THR A 216 12.76 -5.24 -16.61
N LEU A 217 13.78 -5.86 -16.02
CA LEU A 217 14.62 -6.84 -16.70
C LEU A 217 13.87 -8.19 -16.77
N PHE A 218 12.89 -8.28 -17.66
CA PHE A 218 12.05 -9.46 -17.81
C PHE A 218 12.81 -10.63 -18.45
N ASP A 219 12.39 -11.84 -18.07
CA ASP A 219 12.97 -13.08 -18.57
C ASP A 219 12.48 -13.37 -20.00
N VAL A 220 13.34 -13.07 -20.98
CA VAL A 220 13.05 -13.24 -22.41
C VAL A 220 12.77 -14.71 -22.74
N GLU A 221 13.57 -15.64 -22.22
CA GLU A 221 13.43 -17.07 -22.49
C GLU A 221 12.10 -17.61 -21.96
N LEU A 222 11.72 -17.19 -20.76
CA LEU A 222 10.42 -17.53 -20.20
C LEU A 222 9.28 -16.94 -21.05
N ASN A 223 9.40 -15.70 -21.53
CA ASN A 223 8.37 -15.09 -22.35
C ASN A 223 8.25 -15.76 -23.73
N VAL A 224 9.36 -16.16 -24.37
CA VAL A 224 9.32 -16.93 -25.63
C VAL A 224 8.63 -18.28 -25.44
N LYS A 225 8.88 -18.98 -24.32
CA LYS A 225 8.18 -20.23 -23.99
C LYS A 225 6.68 -20.02 -23.82
N GLN A 226 6.29 -18.93 -23.15
CA GLN A 226 4.88 -18.58 -22.93
C GLN A 226 4.18 -18.19 -24.22
N TRP A 227 4.84 -17.42 -25.08
CA TRP A 227 4.37 -17.13 -26.43
C TRP A 227 4.16 -18.42 -27.23
N THR A 228 5.13 -19.33 -27.19
CA THR A 228 5.04 -20.64 -27.88
C THR A 228 3.83 -21.44 -27.39
N GLU A 229 3.59 -21.46 -26.07
CA GLU A 229 2.42 -22.12 -25.48
C GLU A 229 1.11 -21.51 -25.98
N THR A 230 1.00 -20.18 -25.99
CA THR A 230 -0.19 -19.48 -26.48
C THR A 230 -0.42 -19.76 -27.97
N GLU A 231 0.64 -19.69 -28.78
CA GLU A 231 0.51 -19.90 -30.22
C GLU A 231 0.09 -21.34 -30.53
N LEU A 232 0.65 -22.32 -29.81
CA LEU A 232 0.22 -23.72 -29.93
C LEU A 232 -1.24 -23.94 -29.51
N ARG A 233 -1.74 -23.23 -28.49
CA ARG A 233 -3.16 -23.26 -28.09
C ARG A 233 -4.11 -22.61 -29.10
N ARG A 234 -3.61 -21.73 -29.97
CA ARG A 234 -4.43 -21.11 -31.04
C ARG A 234 -4.62 -22.05 -32.24
N PHE A 235 -3.61 -22.87 -32.53
CA PHE A 235 -3.64 -23.81 -33.66
C PHE A 235 -4.29 -25.16 -33.35
N ARG A 236 -4.49 -25.50 -32.08
CA ARG A 236 -5.04 -26.79 -31.61
C ARG A 236 -6.35 -26.58 -30.87
#